data_AF-A0A936NLF5-F1
#
_entry.id   AF-A0A936NLF5-F1
#
_cell.length_a   1.000
_cell.length_b   1.000
_cell.length_c   1.000
_cell.angle_alpha   90.00
_cell.angle_beta   90.00
_cell.angle_gamma   90.00
#
_symmetry.space_group_name_H-M   'P 1'
#
loop_
_entity.id
_entity.type
_entity.pdbx_description
1 polymer ?
#
loop_
_entity_poly.entity_id
_entity_poly.type
_entity_poly.pdbx_seq_one_letter_code
_entity_poly.pdbx_strand_id
1 'polypeptide(L)'
;MALRVLPSLTLAVTEDAVRRKKRIVMFVPGLVAFGVYRLAKHLVPITEPLVLLAVSSLVAMVTAFLAYRVGRAATWSSIASQDGLRLLSWVVGWIGAVYGVQLSLLVLTLLWIMHYSYLQHPDGPAMMAVIIACTSVARDAFEIGHVRRLSVLGRPFVTFPDGEQLRLLVQRRASRVGAWAVAGMGIGAIATLLGAAIDDAHNAALVQLLGMTVLAGGLALCAYLGGLNPSGSWIQTFRQTRPAELLKYWWWPGMAFASTYYLVAMGLVLFVAREPAITPGVAVVMGAFVAAMMAGYGYYLGYRRYVENEQAPQLSSGLLRCPFVMGILGKQVSSPQSVGVELAFEKNGTKG
;
A
#
# COMPACT_ATOMS: atom_id res chain seq x y z
N MET A 1 -0.42 1.12 -1.81
CA MET A 1 -1.45 0.61 -2.74
C MET A 1 -1.28 -0.88 -3.11
N ALA A 2 -0.16 -1.31 -3.70
CA ALA A 2 -0.03 -2.65 -4.30
C ALA A 2 -0.39 -3.83 -3.36
N LEU A 3 0.05 -3.81 -2.10
CA LEU A 3 -0.26 -4.82 -1.06
C LEU A 3 -1.76 -4.99 -0.76
N ARG A 4 -2.59 -4.03 -1.16
CA ARG A 4 -4.04 -4.02 -0.90
C ARG A 4 -4.87 -4.33 -2.14
N VAL A 5 -4.24 -4.31 -3.31
CA VAL A 5 -4.92 -4.35 -4.61
C VAL A 5 -4.57 -5.60 -5.39
N LEU A 6 -3.31 -6.03 -5.35
CA LEU A 6 -2.88 -7.23 -6.03
C LEU A 6 -3.35 -8.47 -5.24
N PRO A 7 -4.12 -9.39 -5.86
CA PRO A 7 -4.67 -10.55 -5.19
C PRO A 7 -3.60 -11.40 -4.51
N SER A 8 -2.46 -11.63 -5.18
CA SER A 8 -1.35 -12.45 -4.67
C SER A 8 -0.81 -11.93 -3.33
N LEU A 9 -0.58 -10.62 -3.25
CA LEU A 9 -0.08 -9.93 -2.06
C LEU A 9 -1.16 -9.80 -0.99
N THR A 10 -2.40 -9.50 -1.38
CA THR A 10 -3.51 -9.31 -0.46
C THR A 10 -3.81 -10.61 0.28
N LEU A 11 -3.86 -11.74 -0.44
CA LEU A 11 -4.09 -13.06 0.16
C LEU A 11 -3.02 -13.40 1.19
N ALA A 12 -1.74 -13.25 0.83
CA ALA A 12 -0.60 -13.53 1.72
C ALA A 12 -0.64 -12.74 3.04
N VAL A 13 -1.16 -11.51 3.00
CA VAL A 13 -1.19 -10.60 4.15
C VAL A 13 -2.48 -10.74 4.99
N THR A 14 -3.51 -11.38 4.45
CA THR A 14 -4.83 -11.50 5.10
C THR A 14 -5.08 -12.81 5.82
N GLU A 15 -4.13 -13.74 5.85
CA GLU A 15 -4.23 -14.97 6.63
C GLU A 15 -4.43 -14.67 8.14
N ASP A 16 -5.29 -15.43 8.83
CA ASP A 16 -5.70 -15.12 10.21
C ASP A 16 -4.53 -15.14 11.22
N ALA A 17 -3.57 -16.05 11.01
CA ALA A 17 -2.35 -16.10 11.81
C ALA A 17 -1.51 -14.80 11.66
N VAL A 18 -1.44 -14.27 10.44
CA VAL A 18 -0.74 -13.03 10.10
C VAL A 18 -1.49 -11.82 10.68
N ARG A 19 -2.82 -11.80 10.57
CA ARG A 19 -3.67 -10.75 11.16
C ARG A 19 -3.51 -10.64 12.68
N ARG A 20 -3.44 -11.77 13.39
CA ARG A 20 -3.23 -11.76 14.85
C ARG A 20 -1.88 -11.15 15.22
N LYS A 21 -0.80 -11.56 14.55
CA LYS A 21 0.54 -11.01 14.77
C LYS A 21 0.62 -9.53 14.39
N LYS A 22 -0.01 -9.15 13.28
CA LYS A 22 -0.10 -7.76 12.81
C LYS A 22 -0.72 -6.84 13.86
N ARG A 23 -1.76 -7.26 14.58
CA ARG A 23 -2.33 -6.45 15.68
C ARG A 23 -1.32 -6.16 16.79
N ILE A 24 -0.53 -7.16 17.19
CA ILE A 24 0.51 -7.00 18.21
C ILE A 24 1.64 -6.08 17.70
N VAL A 25 2.06 -6.29 16.46
CA VAL A 25 3.09 -5.46 15.80
C VAL A 25 2.63 -4.03 15.57
N MET A 26 1.33 -3.76 15.52
CA MET A 26 0.78 -2.40 15.51
C MET A 26 0.69 -1.81 16.92
N PHE A 27 0.28 -2.59 17.92
CA PHE A 27 0.07 -2.09 19.28
C PHE A 27 1.38 -1.66 19.97
N VAL A 28 2.42 -2.50 19.94
CA VAL A 28 3.67 -2.24 20.67
C VAL A 28 4.39 -0.97 20.18
N PRO A 29 4.61 -0.76 18.87
CA PRO A 29 5.25 0.46 18.39
C PRO A 29 4.43 1.72 18.66
N GLY A 30 3.10 1.63 18.74
CA GLY A 30 2.26 2.76 19.14
C GLY A 30 2.52 3.21 20.58
N LEU A 31 2.64 2.26 21.51
CA LEU A 31 3.01 2.56 22.90
C LEU A 31 4.43 3.12 23.02
N VAL A 32 5.39 2.53 22.29
CA VAL A 32 6.77 3.01 22.26
C VAL A 32 6.82 4.44 21.68
N ALA A 33 6.10 4.70 20.59
CA ALA A 33 5.99 6.03 19.99
C ALA A 33 5.41 7.07 20.96
N PHE A 34 4.40 6.69 21.76
CA PHE A 34 3.88 7.57 22.81
C PHE A 34 4.94 7.89 23.87
N GLY A 35 5.69 6.88 24.33
CA GLY A 35 6.80 7.07 25.28
C GLY A 35 7.91 7.95 24.72
N VAL A 36 8.31 7.73 23.46
CA VAL A 36 9.32 8.54 22.78
C VAL A 36 8.83 9.98 22.60
N TYR A 37 7.57 10.19 22.21
CA TYR A 37 6.97 11.52 22.13
C TYR A 37 7.04 12.25 23.48
N ARG A 38 6.64 11.58 24.56
CA ARG A 38 6.67 12.13 25.92
C ARG A 38 8.07 12.57 26.33
N LEU A 39 9.10 11.79 25.99
CA LEU A 39 10.49 12.14 26.26
C LEU A 39 10.97 13.29 25.37
N ALA A 40 10.73 13.19 24.06
CA ALA A 40 11.22 14.15 23.07
C ALA A 40 10.66 15.57 23.31
N LYS A 41 9.43 15.68 23.83
CA LYS A 41 8.82 16.95 24.26
C LYS A 41 9.70 17.75 25.22
N HIS A 42 10.50 17.08 26.04
CA HIS A 42 11.38 17.74 27.01
C HIS A 42 12.77 18.05 26.46
N LEU A 43 13.12 17.49 25.29
CA LEU A 43 14.48 17.55 24.74
C LEU A 43 14.60 18.44 23.50
N VAL A 44 13.52 18.57 22.72
CA VAL A 44 13.55 19.22 21.40
C VAL A 44 12.28 20.06 21.22
N PRO A 45 12.32 21.21 20.51
CA PRO A 45 11.14 22.03 20.24
C PRO A 45 10.15 21.34 19.29
N ILE A 46 9.32 20.43 19.82
CA ILE A 46 8.26 19.72 19.08
C ILE A 46 7.17 20.66 18.56
N THR A 47 7.17 21.93 18.96
CA THR A 47 6.30 22.98 18.40
C THR A 47 6.67 23.35 16.97
N GLU A 48 7.91 23.07 16.53
CA GLU A 48 8.32 23.28 15.16
C GLU A 48 7.91 22.08 14.29
N PRO A 49 7.13 22.29 13.20
CA PRO A 49 6.64 21.18 12.38
C PRO A 49 7.78 20.33 11.80
N LEU A 50 8.89 20.94 11.36
CA LEU A 50 10.01 20.21 10.78
C LEU A 50 10.72 19.30 11.80
N VAL A 51 10.84 19.77 13.05
CA VAL A 51 11.39 18.98 14.14
C VAL A 51 10.48 17.80 14.46
N LEU A 52 9.16 18.03 14.55
CA LEU A 52 8.18 16.96 14.74
C LEU A 52 8.28 15.91 13.62
N LEU A 53 8.35 16.34 12.36
CA LEU A 53 8.47 15.44 11.21
C LEU A 53 9.78 14.65 11.26
N ALA A 54 10.90 15.28 11.65
CA ALA A 54 12.18 14.60 11.80
C ALA A 54 12.14 13.55 12.92
N VAL A 55 11.60 13.88 14.09
CA VAL A 55 11.45 12.94 15.21
C VAL A 55 10.53 11.79 14.81
N SER A 56 9.38 12.09 14.20
CA SER A 56 8.44 11.08 13.71
C SER A 56 9.10 10.14 12.70
N SER A 57 9.87 10.69 11.75
CA SER A 57 10.60 9.95 10.73
C SER A 57 11.65 9.02 11.34
N LEU A 58 12.44 9.50 12.31
CA LEU A 58 13.45 8.69 13.00
C LEU A 58 12.81 7.51 13.76
N VAL A 59 11.72 7.76 14.48
CA VAL A 59 10.96 6.69 15.15
C VAL A 59 10.45 5.69 14.12
N ALA A 60 9.85 6.17 13.03
CA ALA A 60 9.32 5.33 11.97
C ALA A 60 10.42 4.51 11.25
N MET A 61 11.62 5.05 11.05
CA MET A 61 12.77 4.32 10.51
C MET A 61 13.16 3.11 11.37
N VAL A 62 13.32 3.33 12.67
CA VAL A 62 13.65 2.26 13.63
C VAL A 62 12.53 1.23 13.66
N THR A 63 11.27 1.69 13.73
CA THR A 63 10.10 0.83 13.72
C THR A 63 9.99 0.00 12.44
N ALA A 64 10.21 0.59 11.26
CA ALA A 64 10.18 -0.12 9.99
C ALA A 64 11.22 -1.23 9.96
N PHE A 65 12.45 -0.94 10.41
CA PHE A 65 13.53 -1.92 10.45
C PHE A 65 13.20 -3.12 11.35
N LEU A 66 12.71 -2.85 12.57
CA LEU A 66 12.35 -3.88 13.53
C LEU A 66 11.11 -4.68 13.09
N ALA A 67 10.07 -4.01 12.59
CA ALA A 67 8.85 -4.65 12.12
C ALA A 67 9.11 -5.52 10.88
N TYR A 68 9.97 -5.06 9.97
CA TYR A 68 10.42 -5.85 8.83
C TYR A 68 11.09 -7.16 9.28
N ARG A 69 12.02 -7.09 10.24
CA ARG A 69 12.65 -8.29 10.83
C ARG A 69 11.61 -9.25 11.41
N VAL A 70 10.63 -8.73 12.16
CA VAL A 70 9.55 -9.54 12.74
C VAL A 70 8.71 -10.23 11.65
N GLY A 71 8.39 -9.53 10.56
CA GLY A 71 7.69 -10.10 9.41
C GLY A 71 8.52 -11.16 8.69
N ARG A 72 9.82 -10.89 8.53
CA ARG A 72 10.78 -11.77 7.86
C ARG A 72 11.08 -13.04 8.66
N ALA A 73 10.95 -12.98 9.99
CA ALA A 73 11.16 -14.06 10.94
C ALA A 73 12.51 -14.77 10.78
N ALA A 74 13.57 -13.99 10.53
CA ALA A 74 14.93 -14.47 10.32
C ALA A 74 15.94 -13.69 11.17
N THR A 75 17.15 -14.22 11.29
CA THR A 75 18.28 -13.55 11.96
C THR A 75 18.80 -12.40 11.10
N TRP A 76 19.43 -11.40 11.72
CA TRP A 76 19.97 -10.24 11.01
C TRP A 76 21.02 -10.61 9.96
N SER A 77 21.86 -11.61 10.24
CA SER A 77 22.84 -12.12 9.28
C SER A 77 22.18 -12.71 8.03
N SER A 78 21.11 -13.51 8.22
CA SER A 78 20.34 -14.07 7.12
C SER A 78 19.60 -13.00 6.31
N ILE A 79 19.11 -11.95 6.97
CA ILE A 79 18.44 -10.83 6.30
C ILE A 79 19.45 -10.05 5.45
N ALA A 80 20.61 -9.71 6.03
CA ALA A 80 21.64 -8.97 5.31
C ALA A 80 22.16 -9.74 4.08
N SER A 81 22.33 -11.06 4.19
CA SER A 81 22.80 -11.89 3.08
C SER A 81 21.73 -12.18 2.02
N GLN A 82 20.48 -12.44 2.40
CA GLN A 82 19.43 -12.87 1.46
C GLN A 82 18.62 -11.70 0.86
N ASP A 83 18.43 -10.62 1.60
CA ASP A 83 17.59 -9.50 1.18
C ASP A 83 18.42 -8.34 0.61
N GLY A 84 19.69 -8.23 1.02
CA GLY A 84 20.64 -7.25 0.54
C GLY A 84 20.41 -5.84 1.07
N LEU A 85 21.45 -5.00 1.01
CA LEU A 85 21.41 -3.63 1.52
C LEU A 85 20.43 -2.72 0.76
N ARG A 86 20.18 -3.00 -0.52
CA ARG A 86 19.26 -2.20 -1.34
C ARG A 86 17.82 -2.30 -0.84
N LEU A 87 17.34 -3.50 -0.51
CA LEU A 87 15.99 -3.67 0.00
C LEU A 87 15.87 -3.10 1.42
N LEU A 88 16.86 -3.33 2.27
CA LEU A 88 16.87 -2.80 3.64
C LEU A 88 16.90 -1.28 3.68
N SER A 89 17.77 -0.64 2.88
CA SER A 89 17.80 0.82 2.77
C SER A 89 16.50 1.38 2.19
N TRP A 90 15.86 0.69 1.26
CA TRP A 90 14.54 1.08 0.76
C TRP A 90 13.45 0.96 1.82
N VAL A 91 13.42 -0.12 2.62
CA VAL A 91 12.45 -0.26 3.72
C VAL A 91 12.66 0.82 4.77
N VAL A 92 13.91 1.06 5.20
CA VAL A 92 14.19 2.05 6.24
C VAL A 92 13.98 3.48 5.72
N GLY A 93 14.52 3.81 4.55
CA GLY A 93 14.44 5.15 3.98
C GLY A 93 13.06 5.48 3.42
N TRP A 94 12.50 4.62 2.57
CA TRP A 94 11.25 4.94 1.88
C TRP A 94 10.02 4.64 2.74
N ILE A 95 9.94 3.44 3.34
CA ILE A 95 8.79 3.04 4.16
C ILE A 95 8.89 3.61 5.58
N GLY A 96 10.09 3.64 6.17
CA GLY A 96 10.31 4.25 7.47
C GLY A 96 10.29 5.77 7.40
N ALA A 97 11.24 6.36 6.70
CA ALA A 97 11.45 7.81 6.76
C ALA A 97 10.40 8.60 5.97
N VAL A 98 10.34 8.41 4.65
CA VAL A 98 9.49 9.21 3.74
C VAL A 98 8.02 8.95 4.01
N TYR A 99 7.60 7.69 4.07
CA TYR A 99 6.20 7.35 4.33
C TYR A 99 5.77 7.72 5.75
N GLY A 100 6.67 7.65 6.75
CA GLY A 100 6.42 8.18 8.10
C GLY A 100 6.11 9.68 8.09
N VAL A 101 6.92 10.48 7.38
CA VAL A 101 6.66 11.93 7.21
C VAL A 101 5.32 12.18 6.52
N GLN A 102 5.02 11.46 5.45
CA GLN A 102 3.74 11.58 4.75
C GLN A 102 2.56 11.29 5.69
N LEU A 103 2.62 10.22 6.47
CA LEU A 103 1.54 9.88 7.41
C LEU A 103 1.38 10.91 8.52
N SER A 104 2.47 11.47 9.04
CA SER A 104 2.40 12.55 10.01
C SER A 104 1.78 13.82 9.41
N LEU A 105 2.18 14.21 8.20
CA LEU A 105 1.57 15.34 7.48
C LEU A 105 0.07 15.12 7.25
N LEU A 106 -0.32 13.92 6.84
CA LEU A 106 -1.73 13.56 6.67
C LEU A 106 -2.54 13.81 7.95
N VAL A 107 -2.02 13.36 9.10
CA VAL A 107 -2.70 13.53 10.38
C VAL A 107 -2.80 15.00 10.75
N LEU A 108 -1.72 15.77 10.61
CA LEU A 108 -1.70 17.20 10.91
C LEU A 108 -2.68 17.98 10.02
N THR A 109 -2.71 17.70 8.72
CA THR A 109 -3.64 18.35 7.79
C THR A 109 -5.08 17.98 8.10
N LEU A 110 -5.36 16.70 8.39
CA LEU A 110 -6.72 16.25 8.71
C LEU A 110 -7.26 16.98 9.95
N LEU A 111 -6.44 17.10 10.99
CA LEU A 111 -6.82 17.81 12.22
C LEU A 111 -6.98 19.32 11.97
N TRP A 112 -6.13 19.91 11.13
CA TRP A 112 -6.28 21.31 10.71
C TRP A 112 -7.63 21.56 10.02
N ILE A 113 -8.04 20.73 9.05
CA ILE A 113 -9.35 20.83 8.38
C ILE A 113 -10.50 20.71 9.41
N MET A 114 -10.33 19.89 10.45
CA MET A 114 -11.32 19.70 11.51
C MET A 114 -11.26 20.79 12.60
N HIS A 115 -10.63 21.94 12.34
CA HIS A 115 -10.48 23.06 13.27
C HIS A 115 -9.67 22.73 14.53
N TYR A 116 -8.89 21.65 14.53
CA TYR A 116 -7.99 21.27 15.62
C TYR A 116 -6.54 21.49 15.20
N SER A 117 -6.12 22.76 15.21
CA SER A 117 -4.84 23.18 14.65
C SER A 117 -3.65 22.85 15.55
N TYR A 118 -2.63 22.20 14.98
CA TYR A 118 -1.33 21.97 15.62
C TYR A 118 -0.62 23.26 16.02
N LEU A 119 -0.80 24.35 15.26
CA LEU A 119 -0.16 25.63 15.59
C LEU A 119 -0.74 26.28 16.85
N GLN A 120 -1.98 25.93 17.22
CA GLN A 120 -2.66 26.46 18.41
C GLN A 120 -2.54 25.49 19.60
N HIS A 121 -2.65 24.19 19.34
CA HIS A 121 -2.58 23.13 20.33
C HIS A 121 -1.61 22.04 19.88
N PRO A 122 -0.29 22.23 20.03
CA PRO A 122 0.69 21.33 19.42
C PRO A 122 0.71 19.92 20.02
N ASP A 123 0.40 19.78 21.31
CA ASP A 123 0.61 18.54 22.05
C ASP A 123 -0.25 17.36 21.56
N GLY A 124 -1.53 17.59 21.26
CA GLY A 124 -2.44 16.53 20.82
C GLY A 124 -2.16 16.02 19.40
N PRO A 125 -2.19 16.91 18.38
CA PRO A 125 -1.89 16.57 16.99
C PRO A 125 -0.49 15.98 16.80
N ALA A 126 0.53 16.50 17.50
CA ALA A 126 1.88 15.97 17.40
C ALA A 126 1.96 14.52 17.89
N MET A 127 1.40 14.25 19.07
CA MET A 127 1.34 12.91 19.63
C MET A 127 0.62 11.94 18.68
N MET A 128 -0.56 12.34 18.16
CA MET A 128 -1.31 11.54 17.20
C MET A 128 -0.50 11.29 15.92
N ALA A 129 0.16 12.31 15.39
CA ALA A 129 0.96 12.21 14.17
C ALA A 129 2.11 11.21 14.30
N VAL A 130 2.81 11.18 15.44
CA VAL A 130 3.90 10.23 15.69
C VAL A 130 3.36 8.80 15.88
N ILE A 131 2.31 8.63 16.68
CA ILE A 131 1.73 7.30 16.96
C ILE A 131 1.12 6.69 15.70
N ILE A 132 0.29 7.43 14.98
CA ILE A 132 -0.41 6.92 13.78
C ILE A 132 0.59 6.61 12.66
N ALA A 133 1.62 7.46 12.47
CA ALA A 133 2.68 7.19 11.51
C ALA A 133 3.45 5.92 11.88
N CYS A 134 3.93 5.82 13.13
CA CYS A 134 4.68 4.68 13.62
C CYS A 134 3.91 3.35 13.48
N THR A 135 2.65 3.32 13.92
CA THR A 135 1.79 2.12 13.86
C THR A 135 1.49 1.68 12.43
N SER A 136 1.28 2.63 11.52
CA SER A 136 1.02 2.35 10.10
C SER A 136 2.28 1.87 9.37
N VAL A 137 3.43 2.47 9.67
CA VAL A 137 4.74 2.04 9.15
C VAL A 137 5.10 0.65 9.66
N ALA A 138 4.89 0.37 10.95
CA ALA A 138 5.10 -0.96 11.53
C ALA A 138 4.30 -2.03 10.79
N ARG A 139 3.02 -1.74 10.53
CA ARG A 139 2.13 -2.63 9.80
C ARG A 139 2.67 -2.95 8.41
N ASP A 140 2.98 -1.92 7.63
CA ASP A 140 3.33 -2.11 6.23
C ASP A 140 4.74 -2.72 6.09
N ALA A 141 5.70 -2.34 6.94
CA ALA A 141 7.03 -2.96 6.98
C ALA A 141 6.97 -4.44 7.38
N PHE A 142 6.12 -4.80 8.35
CA PHE A 142 5.87 -6.20 8.71
C PHE A 142 5.30 -7.02 7.54
N GLU A 143 4.33 -6.46 6.81
CA GLU A 143 3.74 -7.12 5.65
C GLU A 143 4.76 -7.33 4.53
N ILE A 144 5.61 -6.34 4.26
CA ILE A 144 6.70 -6.45 3.28
C ILE A 144 7.68 -7.55 3.71
N GLY A 145 8.09 -7.58 4.99
CA GLY A 145 8.95 -8.64 5.52
C GLY A 145 8.33 -10.03 5.41
N HIS A 146 7.02 -10.14 5.64
CA HIS A 146 6.28 -11.40 5.51
C HIS A 146 6.20 -11.88 4.05
N VAL A 147 5.88 -10.99 3.11
CA VAL A 147 5.90 -11.30 1.67
C VAL A 147 7.30 -11.75 1.23
N ARG A 148 8.35 -11.07 1.70
CA ARG A 148 9.73 -11.48 1.40
C ARG A 148 10.07 -12.86 1.98
N ARG A 149 9.62 -13.17 3.20
CA ARG A 149 9.77 -14.52 3.77
C ARG A 149 9.13 -15.58 2.87
N LEU A 150 7.89 -15.36 2.44
CA LEU A 150 7.18 -16.30 1.57
C LEU A 150 7.89 -16.47 0.22
N SER A 151 8.44 -15.39 -0.35
CA SER A 151 9.26 -15.44 -1.56
C SER A 151 10.49 -16.33 -1.42
N VAL A 152 11.20 -16.24 -0.29
CA VAL A 152 12.39 -17.08 -0.04
C VAL A 152 12.03 -18.53 0.25
N LEU A 153 10.83 -18.78 0.80
CA LEU A 153 10.30 -20.14 1.00
C LEU A 153 9.73 -20.77 -0.29
N GLY A 154 9.98 -20.18 -1.46
CA GLY A 154 9.61 -20.76 -2.75
C GLY A 154 8.19 -20.43 -3.22
N ARG A 155 7.50 -19.46 -2.62
CA ARG A 155 6.26 -18.89 -3.20
C ARG A 155 6.59 -17.62 -4.01
N PRO A 156 6.78 -17.71 -5.34
CA PRO A 156 7.15 -16.54 -6.14
C PRO A 156 6.01 -15.52 -6.16
N PHE A 157 6.34 -14.25 -5.94
CA PHE A 157 5.42 -13.14 -6.18
C PHE A 157 5.84 -12.44 -7.46
N VAL A 158 4.89 -12.35 -8.40
CA VAL A 158 5.09 -11.68 -9.69
C VAL A 158 5.45 -10.21 -9.49
N THR A 159 4.85 -9.57 -8.49
CA THR A 159 5.09 -8.16 -8.16
C THR A 159 5.55 -8.02 -6.72
N PHE A 160 6.76 -7.50 -6.52
CA PHE A 160 7.23 -7.05 -5.21
C PHE A 160 6.99 -5.53 -5.08
N PRO A 161 6.60 -5.00 -3.90
CA PRO A 161 6.21 -3.60 -3.75
C PRO A 161 7.40 -2.61 -3.65
N ASP A 162 8.49 -2.81 -4.40
CA ASP A 162 9.71 -1.96 -4.38
C ASP A 162 9.72 -0.82 -5.43
N GLY A 163 8.69 -0.76 -6.27
CA GLY A 163 8.58 0.22 -7.35
C GLY A 163 9.43 -0.06 -8.59
N GLU A 164 10.17 -1.17 -8.64
CA GLU A 164 10.93 -1.55 -9.83
C GLU A 164 10.02 -1.81 -11.03
N GLN A 165 8.94 -2.57 -10.82
CA GLN A 165 7.96 -2.89 -11.85
C GLN A 165 7.21 -1.65 -12.35
N LEU A 166 7.04 -0.64 -11.51
CA LEU A 166 6.46 0.65 -11.92
C LEU A 166 7.41 1.41 -12.85
N ARG A 167 8.70 1.49 -12.50
CA ARG A 167 9.71 2.14 -13.35
C ARG A 167 9.83 1.47 -14.71
N LEU A 168 9.84 0.14 -14.74
CA LEU A 168 9.85 -0.63 -15.99
C LEU A 168 8.59 -0.37 -16.83
N LEU A 169 7.41 -0.26 -16.21
CA LEU A 169 6.20 0.08 -16.93
C LEU A 169 6.27 1.47 -17.54
N VAL A 170 6.72 2.47 -16.76
CA VAL A 170 6.87 3.86 -17.24
C VAL A 170 7.84 3.91 -18.42
N GLN A 171 8.96 3.18 -18.36
CA GLN A 171 9.92 3.14 -19.47
C GLN A 171 9.36 2.45 -20.72
N ARG A 172 8.65 1.32 -20.57
CA ARG A 172 8.16 0.52 -21.71
C ARG A 172 6.85 1.01 -22.31
N ARG A 173 6.02 1.70 -21.53
CA ARG A 173 4.67 2.17 -21.91
C ARG A 173 4.44 3.63 -21.53
N ALA A 174 5.47 4.46 -21.67
CA ALA A 174 5.45 5.88 -21.32
C ALA A 174 4.26 6.63 -21.91
N SER A 175 3.93 6.40 -23.18
CA SER A 175 2.82 7.07 -23.86
C SER A 175 1.45 6.78 -23.23
N ARG A 176 1.20 5.53 -22.85
CA ARG A 176 -0.08 5.12 -22.25
C ARG A 176 -0.22 5.60 -20.82
N VAL A 177 0.86 5.51 -20.03
CA VAL A 177 0.88 6.06 -18.66
C VAL A 177 0.77 7.59 -18.71
N GLY A 178 1.46 8.23 -19.65
CA GLY A 178 1.44 9.67 -19.87
C GLY A 178 0.06 10.20 -20.22
N ALA A 179 -0.70 9.52 -21.09
CA ALA A 179 -2.08 9.93 -21.40
C ALA A 179 -2.97 9.96 -20.15
N TRP A 180 -2.87 8.95 -19.27
CA TRP A 180 -3.60 8.94 -18.00
C TRP A 180 -3.12 10.01 -17.03
N ALA A 181 -1.81 10.28 -16.97
CA ALA A 181 -1.25 11.34 -16.16
C ALA A 181 -1.74 12.72 -16.61
N VAL A 182 -1.78 12.98 -17.92
CA VAL A 182 -2.30 14.23 -18.51
C VAL A 182 -3.79 14.41 -18.22
N ALA A 183 -4.60 13.37 -18.41
CA ALA A 183 -6.01 13.39 -18.01
C ALA A 183 -6.17 13.67 -16.50
N GLY A 184 -5.28 13.10 -15.68
CA GLY A 184 -5.21 13.35 -14.25
C GLY A 184 -4.88 14.80 -13.91
N MET A 185 -3.93 15.42 -14.58
CA MET A 185 -3.64 16.84 -14.37
C MET A 185 -4.88 17.72 -14.59
N GLY A 186 -5.61 17.48 -15.69
CA GLY A 186 -6.83 18.23 -16.00
C GLY A 186 -7.95 18.02 -14.96
N ILE A 187 -8.26 16.77 -14.62
CA ILE A 187 -9.31 16.45 -13.65
C ILE A 187 -8.94 16.94 -12.25
N GLY A 188 -7.67 16.82 -11.86
CA GLY A 188 -7.18 17.30 -10.58
C GLY A 188 -7.27 18.82 -10.44
N ALA A 189 -6.89 19.56 -11.48
CA ALA A 189 -7.04 21.01 -11.52
C ALA A 189 -8.50 21.42 -11.33
N ILE A 190 -9.43 20.82 -12.10
CA ILE A 190 -10.87 21.08 -12.00
C ILE A 190 -11.40 20.76 -10.59
N ALA A 191 -11.02 19.60 -10.03
CA ALA A 191 -11.46 19.17 -8.71
C ALA A 191 -11.08 20.18 -7.61
N THR A 192 -9.89 20.78 -7.69
CA THR A 192 -9.44 21.77 -6.72
C THR A 192 -10.02 23.18 -6.93
N LEU A 193 -10.54 23.48 -8.12
CA LEU A 193 -11.26 24.73 -8.36
C LEU A 193 -12.65 24.76 -7.69
N LEU A 194 -13.19 23.61 -7.28
CA LEU A 194 -14.48 23.54 -6.57
C LEU A 194 -14.50 24.34 -5.25
N GLY A 195 -13.34 24.49 -4.59
CA GLY A 195 -13.23 25.30 -3.38
C GLY A 195 -12.95 26.79 -3.62
N ALA A 196 -12.78 27.23 -4.87
CA ALA A 196 -12.36 28.61 -5.17
C ALA A 196 -13.44 29.66 -4.88
N ALA A 197 -14.71 29.27 -4.81
CA ALA A 197 -15.83 30.14 -4.51
C ALA A 197 -16.19 30.20 -3.01
N ILE A 198 -15.37 29.61 -2.13
CA ILE A 198 -15.62 29.53 -0.70
C ILE A 198 -14.65 30.45 0.03
N ASP A 199 -15.19 31.43 0.77
CA ASP A 199 -14.38 32.43 1.47
C ASP A 199 -13.64 31.86 2.69
N ASP A 200 -14.24 30.87 3.38
CA ASP A 200 -13.60 30.21 4.52
C ASP A 200 -12.57 29.16 4.06
N ALA A 201 -11.32 29.33 4.49
CA ALA A 201 -10.20 28.49 4.08
C ALA A 201 -10.36 27.01 4.48
N HIS A 202 -10.97 26.72 5.63
CA HIS A 202 -11.17 25.34 6.09
C HIS A 202 -12.25 24.63 5.27
N ASN A 203 -13.36 25.31 5.01
CA ASN A 203 -14.44 24.81 4.15
C ASN A 203 -13.99 24.68 2.69
N ALA A 204 -13.20 25.63 2.17
CA ALA A 204 -12.60 25.54 0.85
C ALA A 204 -11.71 24.30 0.73
N ALA A 205 -10.84 24.08 1.72
CA ALA A 205 -9.98 22.90 1.81
C ALA A 205 -10.78 21.59 1.90
N LEU A 206 -11.88 21.56 2.68
CA LEU A 206 -12.76 20.40 2.79
C LEU A 206 -13.43 20.06 1.45
N VAL A 207 -13.95 21.07 0.75
CA VAL A 207 -14.59 20.87 -0.57
C VAL A 207 -13.57 20.42 -1.62
N GLN A 208 -12.37 21.00 -1.62
CA GLN A 208 -11.27 20.52 -2.47
C GLN A 208 -10.92 19.07 -2.17
N LEU A 209 -10.81 18.70 -0.89
CA LEU A 209 -10.53 17.33 -0.46
C LEU A 209 -11.62 16.36 -0.94
N LEU A 210 -12.90 16.70 -0.75
CA LEU A 210 -14.02 15.86 -1.19
C LEU A 210 -14.04 15.72 -2.72
N GLY A 211 -13.87 16.83 -3.44
CA GLY A 211 -13.77 16.86 -4.89
C GLY A 211 -12.64 15.97 -5.40
N MET A 212 -11.43 16.12 -4.84
CA MET A 212 -10.27 15.29 -5.17
C MET A 212 -10.50 13.82 -4.84
N THR A 213 -11.10 13.52 -3.70
CA THR A 213 -11.39 12.14 -3.27
C THR A 213 -12.27 11.42 -4.29
N VAL A 214 -13.35 12.06 -4.73
CA VAL A 214 -14.31 11.49 -5.67
C VAL A 214 -13.74 11.45 -7.09
N LEU A 215 -13.23 12.58 -7.59
CA LEU A 215 -12.82 12.73 -8.99
C LEU A 215 -11.51 12.01 -9.29
N ALA A 216 -10.48 12.17 -8.46
CA ALA A 216 -9.22 11.45 -8.65
C ALA A 216 -9.37 9.94 -8.32
N GLY A 217 -10.23 9.58 -7.35
CA GLY A 217 -10.58 8.20 -7.08
C GLY A 217 -11.32 7.53 -8.24
N GLY A 218 -12.27 8.24 -8.86
CA GLY A 218 -12.98 7.80 -10.07
C GLY A 218 -12.05 7.65 -11.27
N LEU A 219 -11.16 8.63 -11.48
CA LEU A 219 -10.14 8.54 -12.53
C LEU A 219 -9.20 7.36 -12.32
N ALA A 220 -8.76 7.10 -11.09
CA ALA A 220 -7.91 5.96 -10.77
C ALA A 220 -8.59 4.62 -11.08
N LEU A 221 -9.91 4.52 -10.90
CA LEU A 221 -10.70 3.37 -11.35
C LEU A 221 -10.69 3.24 -12.88
N CYS A 222 -10.96 4.33 -13.61
CA CYS A 222 -10.94 4.32 -15.09
C CYS A 222 -9.56 3.91 -15.62
N ALA A 223 -8.49 4.48 -15.06
CA ALA A 223 -7.12 4.16 -15.41
C ALA A 223 -6.79 2.68 -15.10
N TYR A 224 -7.25 2.18 -13.96
CA TYR A 224 -7.11 0.78 -13.58
C TYR A 224 -7.79 -0.17 -14.57
N LEU A 225 -9.01 0.14 -15.00
CA LEU A 225 -9.70 -0.66 -16.02
C LEU A 225 -8.96 -0.63 -17.36
N GLY A 226 -8.40 0.52 -17.74
CA GLY A 226 -7.53 0.64 -18.91
C GLY A 226 -6.23 -0.14 -18.81
N GLY A 227 -5.72 -0.36 -17.59
CA GLY A 227 -4.57 -1.23 -17.33
C GLY A 227 -4.92 -2.71 -17.35
N LEU A 228 -6.12 -3.07 -16.89
CA LEU A 228 -6.60 -4.46 -16.78
C LEU A 228 -6.74 -5.16 -18.14
N ASN A 229 -7.06 -4.42 -19.20
CA ASN A 229 -7.15 -4.98 -20.55
C ASN A 229 -6.50 -4.05 -21.58
N PRO A 230 -5.17 -4.09 -21.73
CA PRO A 230 -4.43 -3.08 -22.48
C PRO A 230 -4.64 -3.11 -24.00
N SER A 231 -5.25 -4.15 -24.56
CA SER A 231 -5.61 -4.24 -25.99
C SER A 231 -7.02 -3.73 -26.29
N GLY A 232 -7.88 -3.57 -25.28
CA GLY A 232 -9.27 -3.15 -25.42
C GLY A 232 -9.55 -1.73 -24.93
N SER A 233 -10.78 -1.26 -25.14
CA SER A 233 -11.26 0.00 -24.58
C SER A 233 -11.63 -0.17 -23.10
N TRP A 234 -11.21 0.75 -22.24
CA TRP A 234 -11.55 0.76 -20.82
C TRP A 234 -13.07 0.81 -20.57
N ILE A 235 -13.83 1.41 -21.50
CA ILE A 235 -15.30 1.49 -21.43
C ILE A 235 -15.92 0.09 -21.56
N GLN A 236 -15.35 -0.74 -22.43
CA GLN A 236 -15.80 -2.13 -22.60
C GLN A 236 -15.53 -2.94 -21.34
N THR A 237 -14.35 -2.78 -20.74
CA THR A 237 -14.00 -3.42 -19.46
C THR A 237 -14.93 -2.95 -18.33
N PHE A 238 -15.27 -1.65 -18.28
CA PHE A 238 -16.23 -1.12 -17.31
C PHE A 238 -17.60 -1.80 -17.42
N ARG A 239 -18.14 -1.93 -18.64
CA ARG A 239 -19.45 -2.60 -18.87
C ARG A 239 -19.46 -4.09 -18.54
N GLN A 240 -18.30 -4.75 -18.64
CA GLN A 240 -18.15 -6.17 -18.36
C GLN A 240 -17.86 -6.47 -16.88
N THR A 241 -17.42 -5.48 -16.10
CA THR A 241 -17.03 -5.67 -14.71
C THR A 241 -18.24 -5.59 -13.80
N ARG A 242 -18.30 -6.49 -12.80
CA ARG A 242 -19.39 -6.49 -11.81
C ARG A 242 -19.39 -5.18 -11.00
N PRO A 243 -20.55 -4.58 -10.73
CA PRO A 243 -20.64 -3.31 -10.00
C PRO A 243 -20.06 -3.40 -8.58
N ALA A 244 -20.18 -4.56 -7.94
CA ALA A 244 -19.58 -4.79 -6.62
C ALA A 244 -18.04 -4.71 -6.63
N GLU A 245 -17.38 -5.15 -7.71
CA GLU A 245 -15.91 -5.05 -7.84
C GLU A 245 -15.47 -3.62 -8.16
N LEU A 246 -16.26 -2.91 -8.98
CA LEU A 246 -16.04 -1.49 -9.27
C LEU A 246 -16.16 -0.65 -8.00
N LEU A 247 -17.23 -0.85 -7.23
CA LEU A 247 -17.45 -0.17 -5.95
C LEU A 247 -16.34 -0.51 -4.96
N LYS A 248 -15.96 -1.79 -4.85
CA LYS A 248 -14.86 -2.22 -3.98
C LYS A 248 -13.58 -1.47 -4.34
N TYR A 249 -13.20 -1.43 -5.61
CA TYR A 249 -11.97 -0.75 -6.02
C TYR A 249 -12.06 0.78 -5.88
N TRP A 250 -13.19 1.37 -6.26
CA TRP A 250 -13.39 2.82 -6.20
C TRP A 250 -13.38 3.33 -4.76
N TRP A 251 -14.13 2.68 -3.87
CA TRP A 251 -14.17 3.01 -2.44
C TRP A 251 -12.82 2.75 -1.77
N TRP A 252 -12.22 1.58 -2.03
CA TRP A 252 -10.97 1.13 -1.39
C TRP A 252 -10.17 0.26 -2.37
N PRO A 253 -9.26 0.81 -3.19
CA PRO A 253 -8.29 1.89 -2.93
C PRO A 253 -8.58 3.32 -3.43
N GLY A 254 -9.45 3.54 -4.42
CA GLY A 254 -9.48 4.79 -5.20
C GLY A 254 -9.63 6.06 -4.35
N MET A 255 -10.73 6.18 -3.63
CA MET A 255 -11.05 7.33 -2.77
C MET A 255 -10.07 7.46 -1.61
N ALA A 256 -9.80 6.35 -0.89
CA ALA A 256 -8.95 6.37 0.28
C ALA A 256 -7.54 6.88 -0.02
N PHE A 257 -6.92 6.45 -1.12
CA PHE A 257 -5.59 6.94 -1.45
C PHE A 257 -5.59 8.35 -2.06
N ALA A 258 -6.61 8.70 -2.86
CA ALA A 258 -6.76 10.05 -3.39
C ALA A 258 -6.81 11.10 -2.26
N SER A 259 -7.66 10.85 -1.24
CA SER A 259 -7.75 11.72 -0.08
C SER A 259 -6.43 11.77 0.69
N THR A 260 -5.78 10.62 0.92
CA THR A 260 -4.51 10.59 1.67
C THR A 260 -3.41 11.38 0.97
N TYR A 261 -3.23 11.23 -0.35
CA TYR A 261 -2.19 11.93 -1.07
C TYR A 261 -2.47 13.43 -1.20
N TYR A 262 -3.74 13.82 -1.31
CA TYR A 262 -4.11 15.22 -1.31
C TYR A 262 -3.87 15.88 0.06
N LEU A 263 -4.23 15.22 1.16
CA LEU A 263 -3.93 15.68 2.53
C LEU A 263 -2.43 15.86 2.78
N VAL A 264 -1.62 14.94 2.25
CA VAL A 264 -0.15 15.05 2.33
C VAL A 264 0.36 16.25 1.55
N ALA A 265 -0.12 16.47 0.31
CA ALA A 265 0.28 17.61 -0.50
C ALA A 265 -0.06 18.94 0.18
N MET A 266 -1.29 19.05 0.71
CA MET A 266 -1.71 20.20 1.52
C MET A 266 -0.81 20.37 2.76
N GLY A 267 -0.48 19.28 3.45
CA GLY A 267 0.37 19.32 4.63
C GLY A 267 1.79 19.81 4.34
N LEU A 268 2.34 19.48 3.16
CA LEU A 268 3.62 20.03 2.72
C LEU A 268 3.55 21.55 2.60
N VAL A 269 2.49 22.10 2.01
CA VAL A 269 2.31 23.55 1.87
C VAL A 269 2.14 24.22 3.24
N LEU A 270 1.24 23.69 4.08
CA LEU A 270 0.90 24.30 5.37
C LEU A 270 2.01 24.19 6.41
N PHE A 271 2.66 23.02 6.53
CA PHE A 271 3.58 22.75 7.64
C PHE A 271 5.06 22.76 7.24
N VAL A 272 5.39 22.44 5.99
CA VAL A 272 6.78 22.43 5.50
C VAL A 272 7.12 23.77 4.84
N ALA A 273 6.31 24.23 3.90
CA ALA A 273 6.48 25.54 3.28
C ALA A 273 6.02 26.70 4.19
N ARG A 274 5.28 26.39 5.27
CA ARG A 274 4.78 27.35 6.27
C ARG A 274 3.86 28.42 5.68
N GLU A 275 3.11 28.06 4.65
CA GLU A 275 2.10 28.96 4.08
C GLU A 275 0.84 28.99 4.98
N PRO A 276 0.31 30.18 5.32
CA PRO A 276 -0.82 30.31 6.23
C PRO A 276 -2.15 29.84 5.61
N ALA A 277 -2.24 29.81 4.29
CA ALA A 277 -3.41 29.35 3.54
C ALA A 277 -3.00 28.78 2.18
N ILE A 278 -3.85 27.92 1.62
CA ILE A 278 -3.62 27.35 0.30
C ILE A 278 -4.24 28.28 -0.74
N THR A 279 -3.38 28.94 -1.52
CA THR A 279 -3.85 29.78 -2.63
C THR A 279 -4.45 28.91 -3.74
N PRO A 280 -5.41 29.43 -4.54
CA PRO A 280 -6.03 28.66 -5.62
C PRO A 280 -5.02 28.10 -6.63
N GLY A 281 -3.96 28.85 -6.96
CA GLY A 281 -2.91 28.39 -7.87
C GLY A 281 -2.14 27.19 -7.29
N VAL A 282 -1.80 27.23 -6.00
CA VAL A 282 -1.14 26.11 -5.32
C VAL A 282 -2.08 24.91 -5.23
N ALA A 283 -3.36 25.11 -4.92
CA ALA A 283 -4.38 24.06 -4.92
C ALA A 283 -4.46 23.35 -6.29
N VAL A 284 -4.50 24.11 -7.38
CA VAL A 284 -4.54 23.58 -8.75
C VAL A 284 -3.32 22.72 -9.06
N VAL A 285 -2.11 23.20 -8.74
CA VAL A 285 -0.88 22.45 -8.97
C VAL A 285 -0.85 21.15 -8.15
N MET A 286 -1.22 21.21 -6.87
CA MET A 286 -1.29 20.02 -6.01
C MET A 286 -2.34 19.02 -6.50
N GLY A 287 -3.55 19.49 -6.83
CA GLY A 287 -4.63 18.68 -7.35
C GLY A 287 -4.23 17.97 -8.64
N ALA A 288 -3.68 18.71 -9.59
CA ALA A 288 -3.17 18.17 -10.84
C ALA A 288 -2.10 17.11 -10.61
N PHE A 289 -1.12 17.37 -9.72
CA PHE A 289 -0.06 16.42 -9.38
C PHE A 289 -0.61 15.13 -8.75
N VAL A 290 -1.47 15.24 -7.74
CA VAL A 290 -2.05 14.10 -7.03
C VAL A 290 -2.92 13.25 -7.95
N ALA A 291 -3.78 13.88 -8.76
CA ALA A 291 -4.64 13.17 -9.70
C ALA A 291 -3.83 12.49 -10.82
N ALA A 292 -2.77 13.13 -11.34
CA ALA A 292 -1.86 12.51 -12.30
C ALA A 292 -1.16 11.28 -11.71
N MET A 293 -0.67 11.38 -10.48
CA MET A 293 -0.07 10.26 -9.76
C MET A 293 -1.09 9.12 -9.54
N MET A 294 -2.31 9.45 -9.11
CA MET A 294 -3.39 8.47 -8.91
C MET A 294 -3.77 7.75 -10.20
N ALA A 295 -3.86 8.46 -11.32
CA ALA A 295 -4.15 7.88 -12.63
C ALA A 295 -3.02 6.94 -13.09
N GLY A 296 -1.76 7.38 -12.96
CA GLY A 296 -0.59 6.57 -13.28
C GLY A 296 -0.49 5.29 -12.44
N TYR A 297 -0.68 5.42 -11.12
CA TYR A 297 -0.71 4.26 -10.21
C TYR A 297 -1.91 3.35 -10.48
N GLY A 298 -3.09 3.90 -10.76
CA GLY A 298 -4.28 3.15 -11.14
C GLY A 298 -4.02 2.26 -12.36
N TYR A 299 -3.51 2.86 -13.44
CA TYR A 299 -3.11 2.13 -14.65
C TYR A 299 -2.07 1.03 -14.37
N TYR A 300 -1.04 1.36 -13.58
CA TYR A 300 -0.03 0.39 -13.17
C TYR A 300 -0.63 -0.82 -12.44
N LEU A 301 -1.51 -0.60 -11.47
CA LEU A 301 -2.14 -1.68 -10.72
C LEU A 301 -3.03 -2.55 -11.60
N GLY A 302 -3.76 -1.94 -12.54
CA GLY A 302 -4.55 -2.66 -13.54
C GLY A 302 -3.65 -3.57 -14.40
N TYR A 303 -2.56 -3.02 -14.90
CA TYR A 303 -1.58 -3.76 -15.71
C TYR A 303 -0.92 -4.90 -14.92
N ARG A 304 -0.59 -4.69 -13.65
CA ARG A 304 -0.03 -5.77 -12.82
C ARG A 304 -1.03 -6.87 -12.52
N ARG A 305 -2.31 -6.54 -12.33
CA ARG A 305 -3.36 -7.56 -12.20
C ARG A 305 -3.54 -8.33 -13.51
N TYR A 306 -3.45 -7.66 -14.66
CA TYR A 306 -3.44 -8.35 -15.96
C TYR A 306 -2.29 -9.35 -16.07
N VAL A 307 -1.06 -8.94 -15.74
CA VAL A 307 0.11 -9.83 -15.75
C VAL A 307 -0.04 -10.99 -14.76
N GLU A 308 -0.58 -10.74 -13.56
CA GLU A 308 -0.87 -11.82 -12.60
C GLU A 308 -1.92 -12.80 -13.13
N ASN A 309 -2.94 -12.33 -13.86
CA ASN A 309 -3.94 -13.20 -14.46
C ASN A 309 -3.37 -14.03 -15.63
N GLU A 310 -2.42 -13.50 -16.39
CA GLU A 310 -1.72 -14.24 -17.45
C GLU A 310 -0.74 -15.28 -16.89
N GLN A 311 -0.07 -14.96 -15.77
CA GLN A 311 0.96 -15.81 -15.16
C GLN A 311 0.43 -16.75 -14.08
N ALA A 312 -0.72 -16.47 -13.49
CA ALA A 312 -1.41 -17.46 -12.67
C ALA A 312 -1.56 -18.71 -13.53
N PRO A 313 -1.20 -19.90 -13.01
CA PRO A 313 -1.38 -21.12 -13.76
C PRO A 313 -2.87 -21.22 -14.08
N GLN A 314 -3.23 -20.87 -15.31
CA GLN A 314 -4.33 -21.54 -15.97
C GLN A 314 -3.89 -22.99 -15.91
N LEU A 315 -4.36 -23.72 -14.89
CA LEU A 315 -4.36 -25.17 -14.92
C LEU A 315 -4.99 -25.48 -16.27
N SER A 316 -4.15 -25.82 -17.24
CA SER A 316 -4.63 -25.97 -18.60
C SER A 316 -5.74 -27.00 -18.50
N SER A 317 -6.87 -26.76 -19.16
CA SER A 317 -7.96 -27.73 -19.16
C SER A 317 -7.51 -29.10 -19.70
N GLY A 318 -6.30 -29.18 -20.29
CA GLY A 318 -5.58 -30.43 -20.60
C GLY A 318 -4.88 -31.09 -19.40
N LEU A 319 -4.28 -30.33 -18.48
CA LEU A 319 -3.65 -30.85 -17.25
C LEU A 319 -4.67 -31.41 -16.24
N LEU A 320 -5.89 -30.85 -16.21
CA LEU A 320 -7.04 -31.38 -15.45
C LEU A 320 -7.69 -32.62 -16.11
N ARG A 321 -7.30 -32.95 -17.36
CA ARG A 321 -7.73 -34.16 -18.07
C ARG A 321 -6.69 -35.27 -18.04
N CYS A 322 -5.52 -35.05 -17.45
CA CYS A 322 -4.51 -36.09 -17.28
C CYS A 322 -4.84 -36.94 -16.03
N PRO A 323 -5.30 -38.21 -16.18
CA PRO A 323 -5.67 -39.06 -15.05
C PRO A 323 -4.50 -39.32 -14.09
N PHE A 324 -3.26 -39.19 -14.57
CA PHE A 324 -2.05 -39.35 -13.75
C PHE A 324 -1.84 -38.21 -12.73
N VAL A 325 -2.18 -36.96 -13.06
CA VAL A 325 -1.98 -35.80 -12.17
C VAL A 325 -3.08 -35.70 -11.10
N MET A 326 -4.30 -36.11 -11.44
CA MET A 326 -5.41 -36.22 -10.48
C MET A 326 -5.10 -37.23 -9.36
N GLY A 327 -4.39 -38.32 -9.68
CA GLY A 327 -3.98 -39.34 -8.70
C GLY A 327 -2.86 -38.90 -7.74
N ILE A 328 -1.99 -37.97 -8.16
CA ILE A 328 -0.93 -37.41 -7.31
C ILE A 328 -1.49 -36.33 -6.39
N LEU A 329 -2.38 -35.47 -6.90
CA LEU A 329 -3.04 -34.43 -6.10
C LEU A 329 -4.05 -35.01 -5.10
N GLY A 330 -4.71 -36.13 -5.44
CA GLY A 330 -5.60 -36.85 -4.52
C GLY A 330 -4.87 -37.53 -3.36
N LYS A 331 -3.59 -37.93 -3.55
CA LYS A 331 -2.81 -38.63 -2.52
C LYS A 331 -2.16 -37.72 -1.47
N GLN A 332 -2.10 -36.40 -1.68
CA GLN A 332 -1.53 -35.47 -0.70
C GLN A 332 -2.54 -34.96 0.34
N VAL A 333 -3.81 -35.35 0.26
CA VAL A 333 -4.87 -34.92 1.21
C VAL A 333 -5.16 -35.95 2.31
N SER A 334 -4.55 -37.14 2.28
CA SER A 334 -4.59 -38.10 3.40
C SER A 334 -3.29 -38.03 4.23
N SER A 335 -3.42 -37.52 5.45
CA SER A 335 -2.40 -37.28 6.48
C SER A 335 -1.27 -38.31 6.64
N PRO A 336 -0.07 -37.90 7.08
CA PRO A 336 0.94 -38.81 7.60
C PRO A 336 0.70 -39.08 9.08
N GLN A 337 0.12 -40.22 9.43
CA GLN A 337 0.31 -40.87 10.73
C GLN A 337 -0.13 -42.34 10.68
N SER A 338 0.84 -43.21 10.43
CA SER A 338 1.08 -44.52 11.07
C SER A 338 1.83 -45.43 10.10
N VAL A 339 3.16 -45.45 10.28
CA VAL A 339 4.02 -46.48 9.72
C VAL A 339 3.84 -47.71 10.61
N GLY A 340 2.97 -48.62 10.17
CA GLY A 340 2.94 -50.02 10.58
C GLY A 340 3.40 -50.85 9.40
N VAL A 341 4.66 -51.27 9.44
CA VAL A 341 5.28 -52.16 8.48
C VAL A 341 4.66 -53.55 8.64
N GLU A 342 3.99 -54.06 7.61
CA GLU A 342 3.93 -55.51 7.38
C GLU A 342 3.73 -55.78 5.88
N LEU A 343 4.86 -55.91 5.18
CA LEU A 343 4.95 -56.55 3.87
C LEU A 343 5.09 -58.05 4.14
N ALA A 344 4.04 -58.82 3.86
CA ALA A 344 4.13 -60.27 3.73
C ALA A 344 3.72 -60.67 2.30
N PHE A 345 4.73 -60.71 1.42
CA PHE A 345 4.71 -61.54 0.22
C PHE A 345 5.37 -62.87 0.61
N GLU A 346 4.62 -63.97 0.70
CA GLU A 346 5.11 -65.27 0.22
C GLU A 346 4.02 -66.35 0.10
N LYS A 347 3.90 -66.82 -1.15
CA LYS A 347 3.87 -68.22 -1.63
C LYS A 347 2.65 -69.15 -1.50
N ASN A 348 2.45 -69.79 -2.67
CA ASN A 348 1.88 -71.12 -2.96
C ASN A 348 0.35 -71.22 -2.91
N GLY A 349 -0.37 -71.81 -3.86
CA GLY A 349 -0.03 -72.63 -5.01
C GLY A 349 -1.31 -73.42 -5.38
N THR A 350 -1.65 -73.44 -6.66
CA THR A 350 -2.44 -74.43 -7.43
C THR A 350 -3.43 -75.41 -6.76
N LYS A 351 -4.61 -75.47 -7.42
CA LYS A 351 -5.54 -76.59 -7.68
C LYS A 351 -6.67 -76.87 -6.66
N GLY A 352 -7.86 -77.02 -7.25
CA GLY A 352 -9.14 -77.40 -6.65
C GLY A 352 -10.27 -76.90 -7.52
#